data_AF-A0A924CYR1-F1
#
_entry.id   AF-A0A924CYR1-F1
#
_cell.length_a   1.000
_cell.length_b   1.000
_cell.length_c   1.000
_cell.angle_alpha   90.00
_cell.angle_beta   90.00
_cell.angle_gamma   90.00
#
_symmetry.space_group_name_H-M   'P 1'
#
loop_
_entity.id
_entity.type
_entity.pdbx_description
1 polymer ?
#
loop_
_entity_poly.entity_id
_entity_poly.type
_entity_poly.pdbx_seq_one_letter_code
_entity_poly.pdbx_strand_id
1 'polypeptide(L)'
;MDAALPAFARLDGDRVTLIAATAAGIPSIVYWGPRLAADIDPQTLVALAARPEAPASPFPEVPLALTPQAGQGWPGRPGLSAHRDGLGWASLALLTRVEITPNQLVFEALDDASGIRLVHRLAIEGDVIIADTRLWNTGKTPLAIEWLAAPAFPLPGFATDIIGFEGRWAGEFQTSRQPRLMG
;
A
#
# COMPACT_ATOMS: atom_id res chain seq x y z
N MET A 1 -21.18 18.74 0.42
CA MET A 1 -20.18 18.93 -0.65
C MET A 1 -18.94 18.24 -0.15
N ASP A 2 -18.72 17.00 -0.57
CA ASP A 2 -17.52 16.27 -0.17
C ASP A 2 -16.32 16.95 -0.83
N ALA A 3 -15.32 17.30 -0.01
CA ALA A 3 -14.10 17.91 -0.52
C ALA A 3 -13.43 16.92 -1.48
N ALA A 4 -12.95 17.42 -2.62
CA ALA A 4 -12.20 16.60 -3.56
C ALA A 4 -10.94 16.04 -2.86
N LEU A 5 -10.71 14.73 -3.01
CA LEU A 5 -9.53 14.08 -2.45
C LEU A 5 -8.25 14.64 -3.11
N PRO A 6 -7.16 14.87 -2.36
CA PRO A 6 -5.90 15.30 -2.94
C PRO A 6 -5.36 14.19 -3.85
N ALA A 7 -4.92 14.52 -5.06
CA ALA A 7 -4.39 13.56 -6.03
C ALA A 7 -3.10 12.86 -5.55
N PHE A 8 -2.31 13.57 -4.73
CA PHE A 8 -1.05 13.09 -4.16
C PHE A 8 -0.90 13.51 -2.71
N ALA A 9 -0.11 12.74 -1.96
CA ALA A 9 0.31 13.05 -0.61
C ALA A 9 1.80 12.72 -0.45
N ARG A 10 2.54 13.56 0.28
CA ARG A 10 4.01 13.48 0.39
C ARG A 10 4.44 13.48 1.86
N LEU A 11 5.39 12.62 2.19
CA LEU A 11 6.17 12.65 3.43
C LEU A 11 7.65 12.77 3.12
N ASP A 12 8.33 13.52 3.97
CA ASP A 12 9.73 13.89 3.78
C ASP A 12 10.47 13.77 5.12
N GLY A 13 11.54 12.97 5.11
CA GLY A 13 12.57 12.91 6.14
C GLY A 13 13.81 13.62 5.63
N ASP A 14 14.91 13.65 6.38
CA ASP A 14 16.11 14.36 5.94
C ASP A 14 16.71 13.76 4.65
N ARG A 15 16.62 12.44 4.49
CA ARG A 15 17.21 11.68 3.36
C ARG A 15 16.21 10.81 2.61
N VAL A 16 14.95 10.77 3.03
CA VAL A 16 13.91 9.91 2.44
C VAL A 16 12.72 10.73 1.99
N THR A 17 12.16 10.41 0.82
CA THR A 17 10.85 10.89 0.38
C THR A 17 9.92 9.71 0.14
N LEU A 18 8.67 9.85 0.55
CA LEU A 18 7.56 8.97 0.19
C LEU A 18 6.47 9.80 -0.48
N ILE A 19 5.99 9.35 -1.65
CA ILE A 19 4.88 9.96 -2.36
C ILE A 19 3.83 8.89 -2.64
N ALA A 20 2.61 9.18 -2.21
CA ALA A 20 1.42 8.38 -2.47
C ALA A 20 0.52 9.08 -3.50
N ALA A 21 -0.08 8.31 -4.39
CA ALA A 21 -1.16 8.74 -5.28
C ALA A 21 -2.50 8.20 -4.77
N THR A 22 -3.61 8.86 -5.13
CA THR A 22 -4.97 8.50 -4.71
C THR A 22 -5.91 8.25 -5.91
N ALA A 23 -5.33 8.03 -7.09
CA ALA A 23 -6.05 7.88 -8.34
C ALA A 23 -7.13 6.78 -8.26
N ALA A 24 -8.29 7.04 -8.88
CA ALA A 24 -9.45 6.15 -8.84
C ALA A 24 -9.94 5.77 -7.42
N GLY A 25 -9.64 6.59 -6.41
CA GLY A 25 -9.99 6.31 -5.02
C GLY A 25 -9.13 5.22 -4.38
N ILE A 26 -7.97 4.91 -4.95
CA ILE A 26 -7.06 3.88 -4.45
C ILE A 26 -5.78 4.56 -3.95
N PRO A 27 -5.40 4.40 -2.66
CA PRO A 27 -4.13 4.89 -2.17
C PRO A 27 -3.01 3.93 -2.59
N SER A 28 -2.00 4.42 -3.28
CA SER A 28 -0.83 3.64 -3.71
C SER A 28 0.46 4.43 -3.55
N ILE A 29 1.56 3.76 -3.24
CA ILE A 29 2.89 4.40 -3.20
C ILE A 29 3.46 4.44 -4.62
N VAL A 30 3.77 5.64 -5.11
CA VAL A 30 4.42 5.82 -6.43
C VAL A 30 5.92 6.05 -6.31
N TYR A 31 6.38 6.47 -5.13
CA TYR A 31 7.81 6.63 -4.84
C TYR A 31 8.10 6.42 -3.35
N TRP A 32 9.17 5.66 -3.08
CA TRP A 32 9.78 5.53 -1.77
C TRP A 32 11.28 5.32 -1.95
N GLY A 33 12.08 6.27 -1.45
CA GLY A 33 13.53 6.25 -1.69
C GLY A 33 14.23 7.53 -1.23
N PRO A 34 15.40 7.83 -1.79
CA PRO A 34 16.17 9.04 -1.48
C PRO A 34 15.35 10.34 -1.53
N ARG A 35 15.77 11.34 -0.76
CA ARG A 35 15.11 12.66 -0.71
C ARG A 35 15.00 13.26 -2.11
N LEU A 36 13.78 13.55 -2.53
CA LEU A 36 13.52 14.30 -3.76
C LEU A 36 13.50 15.80 -3.48
N ALA A 37 13.81 16.59 -4.51
CA ALA A 37 13.61 18.03 -4.48
C ALA A 37 12.15 18.37 -4.11
N ALA A 38 11.96 19.48 -3.39
CA ALA A 38 10.65 19.86 -2.86
C ALA A 38 9.65 20.26 -3.96
N ASP A 39 10.16 20.73 -5.10
CA ASP A 39 9.42 21.23 -6.25
C ASP A 39 9.18 20.18 -7.35
N ILE A 40 9.56 18.92 -7.12
CA ILE A 40 9.27 17.85 -8.09
C ILE A 40 7.77 17.68 -8.27
N ASP A 41 7.31 17.64 -9.52
CA ASP A 41 5.92 17.33 -9.84
C ASP A 41 5.67 15.82 -9.66
N PRO A 42 4.80 15.40 -8.72
CA PRO A 42 4.46 13.99 -8.52
C PRO A 42 3.91 13.29 -9.78
N GLN A 43 3.31 14.03 -10.72
CA GLN A 43 2.84 13.44 -11.97
C GLN A 43 3.98 12.89 -12.84
N THR A 44 5.17 13.49 -12.74
CA THR A 44 6.35 12.97 -13.43
C THR A 44 6.70 11.57 -12.95
N LEU A 45 6.50 11.27 -11.67
CA LEU A 45 6.77 9.94 -11.10
C LEU A 45 5.76 8.91 -11.60
N VAL A 46 4.48 9.27 -11.72
CA VAL A 46 3.45 8.41 -12.32
C VAL A 46 3.78 8.11 -13.78
N ALA A 47 4.19 9.12 -14.54
CA ALA A 47 4.58 8.95 -15.94
C ALA A 47 5.81 8.05 -16.10
N LEU A 48 6.81 8.16 -15.20
CA LEU A 48 7.99 7.29 -15.20
C LEU A 48 7.69 5.85 -14.76
N ALA A 49 6.65 5.66 -13.96
CA ALA A 49 6.20 4.33 -13.53
C ALA A 49 5.35 3.61 -14.58
N ALA A 50 4.83 4.33 -15.58
CA ALA A 50 3.98 3.77 -16.63
C ALA A 50 4.74 2.73 -17.45
N ARG A 51 4.08 1.60 -17.73
CA ARG A 51 4.61 0.51 -18.53
C ARG A 51 3.71 0.27 -19.75
N PRO A 52 4.26 -0.22 -20.86
CA PRO A 52 3.44 -0.75 -21.94
C PRO A 52 2.53 -1.86 -21.39
N GLU A 53 1.29 -1.88 -21.87
CA GLU A 53 0.34 -2.94 -21.52
C GLU A 53 0.92 -4.30 -21.92
N ALA A 54 1.05 -5.19 -20.95
CA ALA A 54 1.46 -6.56 -21.22
C ALA A 54 0.27 -7.32 -21.84
N PRO A 55 0.48 -8.18 -22.86
CA PRO A 55 -0.59 -8.96 -23.47
C PRO A 55 -1.41 -9.71 -22.41
N ALA A 56 -2.74 -9.67 -22.55
CA ALA A 56 -3.69 -10.31 -21.62
C ALA A 56 -3.60 -9.85 -20.15
N SER A 57 -3.21 -8.58 -19.93
CA SER A 57 -3.25 -7.95 -18.60
C SER A 57 -4.51 -7.09 -18.41
N PRO A 58 -4.96 -6.84 -17.18
CA PRO A 58 -6.06 -5.91 -16.92
C PRO A 58 -5.75 -4.50 -17.45
N PHE A 59 -6.75 -3.88 -18.07
CA PHE A 59 -6.69 -2.47 -18.51
C PHE A 59 -7.83 -1.66 -17.89
N PRO A 60 -7.54 -0.50 -17.25
CA PRO A 60 -6.19 0.00 -16.94
C PRO A 60 -5.45 -0.91 -15.93
N GLU A 61 -4.12 -0.82 -15.89
CA GLU A 61 -3.32 -1.55 -14.91
C GLU A 61 -3.76 -1.18 -13.49
N VAL A 62 -4.00 -2.20 -12.65
CA VAL A 62 -4.43 -2.01 -11.26
C VAL A 62 -3.21 -1.55 -10.45
N PRO A 63 -3.23 -0.36 -9.82
CA PRO A 63 -2.10 0.07 -9.01
C PRO A 63 -1.92 -0.83 -7.79
N LEU A 64 -0.67 -1.00 -7.33
CA LEU A 64 -0.40 -1.64 -6.04
C LEU A 64 -0.93 -0.75 -4.91
N ALA A 65 -2.16 -1.01 -4.48
CA ALA A 65 -2.80 -0.32 -3.38
C ALA A 65 -2.07 -0.57 -2.05
N LEU A 66 -2.21 0.33 -1.07
CA LEU A 66 -1.70 0.12 0.29
C LEU A 66 -2.25 -1.16 0.92
N THR A 67 -3.49 -1.54 0.59
CA THR A 67 -3.96 -2.92 0.76
C THR A 67 -4.43 -3.40 -0.59
N PRO A 68 -3.67 -4.28 -1.28
CA PRO A 68 -4.11 -4.88 -2.53
C PRO A 68 -5.39 -5.68 -2.30
N GLN A 69 -6.43 -5.45 -3.10
CA GLN A 69 -7.74 -6.08 -2.87
C GLN A 69 -8.15 -6.96 -4.02
N ALA A 70 -8.79 -8.10 -3.73
CA ALA A 70 -9.30 -9.00 -4.76
C ALA A 70 -10.38 -8.32 -5.62
N GLY A 71 -11.24 -7.49 -5.02
CA GLY A 71 -12.28 -6.75 -5.76
C GLY A 71 -11.73 -5.65 -6.69
N GLN A 72 -10.45 -5.27 -6.55
CA GLN A 72 -9.77 -4.37 -7.50
C GLN A 72 -9.28 -5.11 -8.76
N GLY A 73 -9.35 -6.45 -8.80
CA GLY A 73 -8.73 -7.24 -9.86
C GLY A 73 -7.21 -7.39 -9.72
N TRP A 74 -6.66 -7.16 -8.52
CA TRP A 74 -5.23 -7.36 -8.25
C TRP A 74 -4.83 -8.83 -8.48
N PRO A 75 -3.85 -9.12 -9.37
CA PRO A 75 -3.51 -10.50 -9.73
C PRO A 75 -2.61 -11.20 -8.71
N GLY A 76 -1.99 -10.45 -7.80
CA GLY A 76 -1.11 -11.00 -6.75
C GLY A 76 -1.85 -11.36 -5.47
N ARG A 77 -1.09 -11.68 -4.42
CA ARG A 77 -1.66 -11.96 -3.09
C ARG A 77 -2.37 -10.72 -2.54
N PRO A 78 -3.65 -10.82 -2.10
CA PRO A 78 -4.35 -9.69 -1.52
C PRO A 78 -3.76 -9.32 -0.15
N GLY A 79 -3.76 -8.02 0.17
CA GLY A 79 -3.43 -7.49 1.49
C GLY A 79 -4.54 -7.68 2.52
N LEU A 80 -5.76 -8.02 2.06
CA LEU A 80 -6.90 -8.36 2.90
C LEU A 80 -7.56 -9.64 2.38
N SER A 81 -7.61 -10.69 3.21
CA SER A 81 -8.51 -11.83 3.03
C SER A 81 -9.46 -11.88 4.22
N ALA A 82 -10.73 -11.61 3.96
CA ALA A 82 -11.77 -11.60 4.98
C ALA A 82 -13.11 -11.97 4.34
N HIS A 83 -14.01 -12.57 5.12
CA HIS A 83 -15.30 -13.03 4.62
C HIS A 83 -16.36 -13.06 5.71
N ARG A 84 -17.62 -13.21 5.30
CA ARG A 84 -18.77 -13.55 6.16
C ARG A 84 -19.29 -14.90 5.74
N ASP A 85 -18.96 -15.94 6.50
CA ASP A 85 -19.39 -17.31 6.23
C ASP A 85 -19.10 -17.76 4.78
N GLY A 86 -17.91 -17.44 4.26
CA GLY A 86 -17.49 -17.74 2.89
C GLY A 86 -17.98 -16.77 1.81
N LEU A 87 -18.77 -15.74 2.17
CA LEU A 87 -19.32 -14.75 1.25
C LEU A 87 -18.62 -13.39 1.38
N GLY A 88 -18.71 -12.56 0.34
CA GLY A 88 -18.19 -11.19 0.34
C GLY A 88 -16.66 -11.11 0.48
N TRP A 89 -15.94 -12.11 -0.04
CA TRP A 89 -14.48 -12.20 0.07
C TRP A 89 -13.73 -11.24 -0.86
N ALA A 90 -14.39 -10.75 -1.92
CA ALA A 90 -13.83 -9.82 -2.88
C ALA A 90 -14.04 -8.36 -2.46
N SER A 91 -13.34 -7.95 -1.39
CA SER A 91 -13.43 -6.56 -0.90
C SER A 91 -12.93 -5.53 -1.92
N LEU A 92 -13.57 -4.35 -1.92
CA LEU A 92 -13.21 -3.17 -2.72
C LEU A 92 -13.49 -1.90 -1.91
N ALA A 93 -12.58 -1.57 -1.00
CA ALA A 93 -12.61 -0.32 -0.25
C ALA A 93 -12.04 0.83 -1.08
N LEU A 94 -12.79 1.92 -1.21
CA LEU A 94 -12.40 3.13 -1.93
C LEU A 94 -12.26 4.31 -0.99
N LEU A 95 -11.29 5.19 -1.25
CA LEU A 95 -11.00 6.36 -0.42
C LEU A 95 -12.22 7.24 -0.26
N THR A 96 -12.47 7.61 0.99
CA THR A 96 -13.48 8.60 1.38
C THR A 96 -12.84 9.80 2.06
N ARG A 97 -11.62 9.65 2.62
CA ARG A 97 -10.92 10.73 3.31
C ARG A 97 -9.41 10.56 3.23
N VAL A 98 -8.72 11.68 3.11
CA VAL A 98 -7.26 11.78 3.23
C VAL A 98 -6.93 12.92 4.18
N GLU A 99 -6.09 12.63 5.18
CA GLU A 99 -5.52 13.63 6.07
C GLU A 99 -4.01 13.72 5.83
N ILE A 100 -3.50 14.94 5.69
CA ILE A 100 -2.09 15.20 5.43
C ILE A 100 -1.58 16.15 6.51
N THR A 101 -0.54 15.74 7.20
CA THR A 101 0.24 16.56 8.13
C THR A 101 1.71 16.50 7.72
N PRO A 102 2.58 17.38 8.26
CA PRO A 102 4.00 17.37 7.89
C PRO A 102 4.71 16.03 8.11
N ASN A 103 4.28 15.22 9.08
CA ASN A 103 4.93 13.97 9.46
C ASN A 103 4.03 12.73 9.35
N GLN A 104 2.80 12.87 8.86
CA GLN A 104 1.86 11.75 8.77
C GLN A 104 0.81 11.93 7.67
N LEU A 105 0.51 10.82 7.00
CA LEU A 105 -0.61 10.64 6.08
C LEU A 105 -1.60 9.64 6.68
N VAL A 106 -2.89 9.94 6.59
CA VAL A 106 -3.97 9.01 6.94
C VAL A 106 -4.90 8.86 5.75
N PHE A 107 -5.12 7.63 5.31
CA PHE A 107 -6.02 7.26 4.23
C PHE A 107 -7.16 6.44 4.79
N GLU A 108 -8.40 6.88 4.60
CA GLU A 108 -9.58 6.13 4.98
C GLU A 108 -10.34 5.70 3.73
N ALA A 109 -10.68 4.41 3.67
CA ALA A 109 -11.42 3.80 2.59
C ALA A 109 -12.58 2.94 3.10
N LEU A 110 -13.70 2.93 2.38
CA LEU A 110 -14.90 2.19 2.72
C LEU A 110 -15.28 1.21 1.60
N ASP A 111 -15.67 0.01 1.99
CA ASP A 111 -16.42 -0.95 1.18
C ASP A 111 -17.78 -1.18 1.86
N ASP A 112 -18.79 -0.42 1.42
CA ASP A 112 -20.13 -0.51 1.97
C ASP A 112 -20.81 -1.86 1.65
N ALA A 113 -20.48 -2.48 0.51
CA ALA A 113 -21.05 -3.75 0.09
C ALA A 113 -20.59 -4.89 1.00
N SER A 114 -19.31 -4.87 1.39
CA SER A 114 -18.72 -5.82 2.32
C SER A 114 -18.76 -5.35 3.78
N GLY A 115 -19.24 -4.15 4.08
CA GLY A 115 -19.28 -3.60 5.44
C GLY A 115 -17.89 -3.56 6.09
N ILE A 116 -16.92 -3.01 5.38
CA ILE A 116 -15.52 -2.90 5.80
C ILE A 116 -15.06 -1.44 5.71
N ARG A 117 -14.36 -0.99 6.74
CA ARG A 117 -13.58 0.26 6.72
C ARG A 117 -12.11 -0.05 6.90
N LEU A 118 -11.28 0.47 6.01
CA LEU A 118 -9.82 0.40 6.08
C LEU A 118 -9.26 1.79 6.38
N VAL A 119 -8.31 1.85 7.31
CA VAL A 119 -7.51 3.04 7.55
C VAL A 119 -6.04 2.68 7.48
N HIS A 120 -5.31 3.38 6.62
CA HIS A 120 -3.85 3.32 6.56
C HIS A 120 -3.27 4.56 7.22
N ARG A 121 -2.29 4.38 8.09
CA ARG A 121 -1.49 5.45 8.66
C ARG A 121 -0.05 5.26 8.24
N LEU A 122 0.52 6.29 7.61
CA LEU A 122 1.94 6.36 7.27
C LEU A 122 2.52 7.55 8.02
N ALA A 123 3.50 7.34 8.88
CA ALA A 123 4.21 8.38 9.61
C ALA A 123 5.69 8.35 9.27
N ILE A 124 6.36 9.48 9.43
CA ILE A 124 7.82 9.57 9.30
C ILE A 124 8.45 10.07 10.58
N GLU A 125 9.47 9.35 11.05
CA GLU A 125 10.28 9.69 12.22
C GLU A 125 11.76 9.68 11.80
N GLY A 126 12.35 10.88 11.62
CA GLY A 126 13.65 11.03 10.97
C GLY A 126 13.58 10.54 9.52
N ASP A 127 14.28 9.46 9.21
CA ASP A 127 14.29 8.82 7.88
C ASP A 127 13.49 7.50 7.83
N VAL A 128 12.77 7.16 8.91
CA VAL A 128 12.04 5.90 9.03
C VAL A 128 10.56 6.12 8.76
N ILE A 129 10.01 5.35 7.81
CA ILE A 129 8.55 5.27 7.60
C ILE A 129 7.97 4.22 8.54
N ILE A 130 6.98 4.62 9.32
CA ILE A 130 6.19 3.75 10.19
C ILE A 130 4.79 3.64 9.59
N ALA A 131 4.33 2.42 9.34
CA ALA A 131 3.09 2.18 8.61
C ALA A 131 2.21 1.14 9.33
N ASP A 132 0.91 1.42 9.45
CA ASP A 132 -0.07 0.44 9.92
C ASP A 132 -1.37 0.48 9.10
N THR A 133 -2.02 -0.68 9.03
CA THR A 133 -3.36 -0.86 8.46
C THR A 133 -4.29 -1.26 9.59
N ARG A 134 -5.44 -0.60 9.67
CA ARG A 134 -6.52 -0.94 10.61
C ARG A 134 -7.78 -1.25 9.84
N LEU A 135 -8.51 -2.25 10.32
CA LEU A 135 -9.79 -2.68 9.76
C LEU A 135 -10.88 -2.54 10.82
N TRP A 136 -12.04 -2.01 10.42
CA TRP A 136 -13.27 -2.07 11.20
C TRP A 136 -14.33 -2.85 10.43
N ASN A 137 -15.00 -3.76 11.14
CA ASN A 137 -16.24 -4.35 10.67
C ASN A 137 -17.37 -3.34 10.89
N THR A 138 -17.87 -2.74 9.81
CA THR A 138 -19.02 -1.82 9.83
C THR A 138 -20.34 -2.55 9.51
N GLY A 139 -20.25 -3.84 9.15
CA GLY A 139 -21.40 -4.70 8.95
C GLY A 139 -22.07 -5.15 10.25
N LYS A 140 -23.22 -5.82 10.10
CA LYS A 140 -24.06 -6.26 11.23
C LYS A 140 -23.71 -7.66 11.75
N THR A 141 -22.89 -8.41 11.03
CA THR A 141 -22.50 -9.79 11.35
C THR A 141 -20.99 -9.92 11.50
N PRO A 142 -20.49 -10.93 12.22
CA PRO A 142 -19.06 -11.15 12.41
C PRO A 142 -18.30 -11.26 11.08
N LEU A 143 -17.15 -10.60 10.98
CA LEU A 143 -16.23 -10.71 9.85
C LEU A 143 -15.09 -11.64 10.25
N ALA A 144 -14.90 -12.74 9.52
CA ALA A 144 -13.71 -13.58 9.65
C ALA A 144 -12.56 -12.91 8.90
N ILE A 145 -11.41 -12.77 9.55
CA ILE A 145 -10.19 -12.20 8.96
C ILE A 145 -9.15 -13.32 8.91
N GLU A 146 -8.79 -13.73 7.70
CA GLU A 146 -7.74 -14.72 7.47
C GLU A 146 -6.37 -14.04 7.30
N TRP A 147 -6.36 -12.83 6.75
CA TRP A 147 -5.14 -12.07 6.50
C TRP A 147 -5.42 -10.57 6.48
N LEU A 148 -4.58 -9.81 7.19
CA LEU A 148 -4.51 -8.36 7.08
C LEU A 148 -3.04 -7.93 7.10
N ALA A 149 -2.54 -7.47 5.96
CA ALA A 149 -1.18 -6.96 5.84
C ALA A 149 -1.07 -5.53 6.36
N ALA A 150 0.12 -5.17 6.84
CA ALA A 150 0.56 -3.79 6.87
C ALA A 150 0.55 -3.19 5.43
N PRO A 151 0.63 -1.86 5.28
CA PRO A 151 0.56 -1.23 3.97
C PRO A 151 1.62 -1.78 2.99
N ALA A 152 1.20 -2.17 1.80
CA ALA A 152 2.06 -2.70 0.75
C ALA A 152 2.78 -1.57 0.01
N PHE A 153 4.10 -1.72 -0.14
CA PHE A 153 4.98 -0.75 -0.78
C PHE A 153 5.61 -1.40 -2.02
N PRO A 154 5.78 -0.66 -3.13
CA PRO A 154 6.55 -1.15 -4.25
C PRO A 154 8.01 -1.32 -3.82
N LEU A 155 8.60 -2.46 -4.18
CA LEU A 155 10.01 -2.68 -3.92
C LEU A 155 10.83 -1.78 -4.86
N PRO A 156 11.73 -0.92 -4.34
CA PRO A 156 12.52 -0.05 -5.18
C PRO A 156 13.36 -0.82 -6.20
N GLY A 157 13.49 -0.29 -7.42
CA GLY A 157 14.18 -0.98 -8.51
C GLY A 157 15.64 -1.32 -8.21
N PHE A 158 16.30 -0.51 -7.37
CA PHE A 158 17.69 -0.68 -6.95
C PHE A 158 17.90 -1.78 -5.88
N ALA A 159 16.84 -2.34 -5.30
CA ALA A 159 16.96 -3.41 -4.32
C ALA A 159 17.30 -4.74 -5.03
N THR A 160 18.54 -5.21 -4.87
CA THR A 160 19.08 -6.40 -5.56
C THR A 160 19.08 -7.67 -4.73
N ASP A 161 19.04 -7.55 -3.41
CA ASP A 161 19.19 -8.66 -2.47
C ASP A 161 18.12 -8.60 -1.39
N ILE A 162 17.67 -9.77 -0.95
CA ILE A 162 16.89 -9.94 0.27
C ILE A 162 17.84 -10.47 1.34
N ILE A 163 17.92 -9.76 2.46
CA ILE A 163 18.72 -10.14 3.62
C ILE A 163 17.76 -10.52 4.73
N GLY A 164 17.81 -11.78 5.16
CA GLY A 164 17.04 -12.33 6.28
C GLY A 164 17.95 -12.67 7.45
N PHE A 165 17.34 -12.76 8.63
CA PHE A 165 17.98 -13.31 9.81
C PHE A 165 17.31 -14.65 10.13
N GLU A 166 18.07 -15.73 10.01
CA GLU A 166 17.64 -17.09 10.25
C GLU A 166 18.41 -17.66 11.44
N GLY A 167 18.17 -18.91 11.80
CA GLY A 167 18.97 -19.58 12.82
C GLY A 167 18.24 -20.73 13.48
N ARG A 168 18.83 -21.19 14.57
CA ARG A 168 18.29 -22.21 15.46
C ARG A 168 18.68 -21.88 16.89
N TRP A 169 18.11 -22.60 17.84
CA TRP A 169 18.53 -22.48 19.24
C TRP A 169 20.05 -22.69 19.38
N ALA A 170 20.71 -21.80 20.14
CA ALA A 170 22.16 -21.71 20.30
C ALA A 170 22.92 -21.41 18.97
N GLY A 171 22.28 -20.66 18.08
CA GLY A 171 22.75 -20.31 16.74
C GLY A 171 21.81 -19.31 16.06
N GLU A 172 21.38 -18.30 16.82
CA GLU A 172 20.39 -17.31 16.42
C GLU A 172 20.97 -16.24 15.49
N PHE A 173 20.08 -15.52 14.78
CA PHE A 173 20.37 -14.33 13.96
C PHE A 173 21.47 -14.47 12.90
N GLN A 174 21.62 -15.66 12.32
CA GLN A 174 22.51 -15.89 11.20
C GLN A 174 22.00 -15.14 9.97
N THR A 175 22.87 -14.33 9.37
CA THR A 175 22.50 -13.54 8.19
C THR A 175 22.46 -14.44 6.96
N SER A 176 21.30 -14.48 6.32
CA SER A 176 21.05 -15.16 5.04
C SER A 176 20.84 -14.09 3.98
N ARG A 177 21.56 -14.17 2.87
CA ARG A 177 21.45 -13.24 1.75
C ARG A 177 21.10 -14.01 0.49
N GLN A 178 20.06 -13.58 -0.20
CA GLN A 178 19.60 -14.18 -1.44
C GLN A 178 19.40 -13.09 -2.50
N PRO A 179 19.88 -13.30 -3.73
CA PRO A 179 19.56 -12.40 -4.83
C PRO A 179 18.05 -12.30 -5.04
N ARG A 180 17.57 -11.10 -5.35
CA ARG A 180 16.18 -10.91 -5.77
C ARG A 180 15.97 -11.56 -7.12
N LEU A 181 15.26 -12.68 -7.15
CA LEU A 181 14.74 -13.26 -8.37
C LEU A 181 13.42 -12.57 -8.75
N MET A 182 13.14 -12.43 -10.04
CA MET A 182 11.79 -12.04 -10.48
C MET A 182 10.85 -13.21 -10.23
N GLY A 183 9.83 -12.99 -9.41
CA GLY A 183 8.77 -13.94 -9.06
C GLY A 183 7.53 -13.21 -8.58
#